data_AF-A0A369II39-F1
#
_entry.id   AF-A0A369II39-F1
#
_cell.length_a   1.000
_cell.length_b   1.000
_cell.length_c   1.000
_cell.angle_alpha   90.00
_cell.angle_beta   90.00
_cell.angle_gamma   90.00
#
_symmetry.space_group_name_H-M   'P 1'
#
loop_
_entity.id
_entity.type
_entity.pdbx_description
1 polymer ?
#
loop_
_entity_poly.entity_id
_entity_poly.type
_entity_poly.pdbx_seq_one_letter_code
_entity_poly.pdbx_strand_id
1 'polypeptide(L)'
;MGKPAAAVGDMHICPMVTPGTPPVPHVGGPILPPGAPTVLIGGKFAATFGNMCVCTGPPDSIVLGSLGVFIGGNPSARIGDTTAHGGSVVLGNFTVLVGDLDVSTLTPANIGFILGFINNSNSVVNCGHIIDQVISMIRTGTGGAAPAGGDGSFSEINSRLGVNINFNNPTNLNTVFNQVQAGGPGTMQVVGIDYGNGNSHIVVVANVNGQTGVMEGQNWGPGQDRGFITDPAVANARYNPNGTTTYAASPVP
;
A
#
# COMPACT_ATOMS: atom_id res chain seq x y z
N MET A 1 16.13 4.82 8.51
CA MET A 1 16.35 5.83 9.56
C MET A 1 15.01 6.44 9.93
N GLY A 2 14.79 6.82 11.20
CA GLY A 2 13.54 7.43 11.62
C GLY A 2 13.36 8.84 11.06
N LYS A 3 12.10 9.25 10.86
CA LYS A 3 11.72 10.62 10.45
C LYS A 3 11.07 11.36 11.63
N PRO A 4 11.19 12.69 11.71
CA PRO A 4 10.49 13.48 12.74
C PRO A 4 8.99 13.21 12.72
N ALA A 5 8.44 12.90 13.89
CA ALA A 5 7.03 12.56 14.06
C ALA A 5 6.14 13.81 13.94
N ALA A 6 5.01 13.69 13.25
CA ALA A 6 4.06 14.78 13.11
C ALA A 6 3.05 14.78 14.26
N ALA A 7 2.59 15.97 14.63
CA ALA A 7 1.55 16.19 15.62
C ALA A 7 0.52 17.20 15.12
N VAL A 8 -0.62 17.27 15.80
CA VAL A 8 -1.65 18.28 15.54
C VAL A 8 -1.01 19.68 15.57
N GLY A 9 -1.36 20.52 14.60
CA GLY A 9 -0.80 21.86 14.43
C GLY A 9 0.48 21.93 13.60
N ASP A 10 1.12 20.80 13.26
CA ASP A 10 2.24 20.81 12.32
C ASP A 10 1.74 21.00 10.88
N MET A 11 2.59 21.53 10.00
CA MET A 11 2.16 22.04 8.70
C MET A 11 2.25 20.98 7.59
N HIS A 12 1.32 21.05 6.64
CA HIS A 12 1.46 20.39 5.34
C HIS A 12 1.52 21.42 4.21
N ILE A 13 1.99 20.99 3.04
CA ILE A 13 1.88 21.71 1.77
C ILE A 13 0.89 20.99 0.87
N CYS A 14 0.15 21.74 0.05
CA CYS A 14 -0.86 21.18 -0.85
C CYS A 14 -0.67 21.74 -2.28
N PRO A 15 -0.39 20.90 -3.29
CA PRO A 15 -0.19 21.33 -4.67
C PRO A 15 -1.48 21.32 -5.50
N MET A 16 -2.58 20.80 -4.94
CA MET A 16 -3.84 20.66 -5.67
C MET A 16 -4.39 22.02 -6.08
N VAL A 17 -5.13 22.02 -7.18
CA VAL A 17 -5.77 23.20 -7.72
C VAL A 17 -7.22 22.86 -7.96
N THR A 18 -8.13 23.64 -7.38
CA THR A 18 -9.56 23.50 -7.69
C THR A 18 -9.79 23.99 -9.12
N PRO A 19 -10.40 23.16 -10.01
CA PRO A 19 -10.72 23.58 -11.37
C PRO A 19 -11.67 24.78 -11.39
N GLY A 20 -11.43 25.75 -12.29
CA GLY A 20 -12.23 26.96 -12.42
C GLY A 20 -11.56 28.02 -13.30
N THR A 21 -12.24 29.16 -13.49
CA THR A 21 -11.73 30.31 -14.26
C THR A 21 -11.81 31.60 -13.43
N PRO A 22 -10.71 32.06 -12.79
CA PRO A 22 -9.38 31.42 -12.76
C PRO A 22 -9.35 30.16 -11.88
N PRO A 23 -8.39 29.24 -12.12
CA PRO A 23 -8.16 28.12 -11.21
C PRO A 23 -7.71 28.62 -9.84
N VAL A 24 -8.12 27.95 -8.77
CA VAL A 24 -7.80 28.35 -7.40
C VAL A 24 -6.76 27.39 -6.80
N PRO A 25 -5.50 27.83 -6.62
CA PRO A 25 -4.49 27.02 -5.96
C PRO A 25 -4.86 26.76 -4.51
N HIS A 26 -4.69 25.52 -4.07
CA HIS A 26 -4.76 25.20 -2.65
C HIS A 26 -3.53 25.75 -1.94
N VAL A 27 -3.67 26.01 -0.64
CA VAL A 27 -2.57 26.32 0.27
C VAL A 27 -2.70 25.39 1.46
N GLY A 28 -1.62 24.67 1.75
CA GLY A 28 -1.57 23.77 2.89
C GLY A 28 -1.52 24.54 4.21
N GLY A 29 -2.06 23.91 5.25
CA GLY A 29 -2.20 24.46 6.59
C GLY A 29 -1.89 23.42 7.67
N PRO A 30 -2.20 23.73 8.94
CA PRO A 30 -1.92 22.83 10.05
C PRO A 30 -2.75 21.54 9.98
N ILE A 31 -2.18 20.45 10.51
CA ILE A 31 -2.89 19.22 10.84
C ILE A 31 -3.93 19.53 11.92
N LEU A 32 -5.17 19.09 11.70
CA LEU A 32 -6.32 19.36 12.54
C LEU A 32 -6.44 18.37 13.71
N PRO A 33 -7.04 18.80 14.83
CA PRO A 33 -7.51 17.90 15.88
C PRO A 33 -8.48 16.83 15.33
N PRO A 34 -8.66 15.68 16.03
CA PRO A 34 -8.16 15.41 17.39
C PRO A 34 -6.74 14.83 17.47
N GLY A 35 -6.11 14.45 16.35
CA GLY A 35 -4.95 13.55 16.40
C GLY A 35 -5.30 12.22 17.06
N ALA A 36 -4.30 11.56 17.65
CA ALA A 36 -4.50 10.47 18.60
C ALA A 36 -4.51 11.03 20.04
N PRO A 37 -5.68 11.12 20.70
CA PRO A 37 -5.81 11.84 21.97
C PRO A 37 -5.09 11.17 23.16
N THR A 38 -4.64 9.94 23.00
CA THR A 38 -3.96 9.15 24.04
C THR A 38 -2.44 9.30 24.03
N VAL A 39 -1.86 9.91 22.98
CA VAL A 39 -0.41 10.02 22.81
C VAL A 39 -0.02 11.45 22.48
N LEU A 40 0.91 12.01 23.25
CA LEU A 40 1.48 13.33 23.02
C LEU A 40 2.88 13.24 22.44
N ILE A 41 3.14 14.02 21.38
CA ILE A 41 4.45 14.20 20.75
C ILE A 41 4.79 15.68 20.87
N GLY A 42 5.86 16.00 21.62
CA GLY A 42 6.20 17.39 21.93
C GLY A 42 5.10 18.17 22.65
N GLY A 43 4.29 17.49 23.46
CA GLY A 43 3.17 18.09 24.19
C GLY A 43 1.90 18.32 23.35
N LYS A 44 1.88 17.93 22.07
CA LYS A 44 0.70 18.02 21.18
C LYS A 44 0.18 16.61 20.86
N PHE A 45 -1.12 16.44 20.58
CA PHE A 45 -1.65 15.14 20.17
C PHE A 45 -0.94 14.63 18.91
N ALA A 46 -0.51 13.38 18.92
CA ALA A 46 0.18 12.76 17.81
C ALA A 46 -0.71 12.74 16.55
N ALA A 47 -0.13 13.00 15.38
CA ALA A 47 -0.84 12.84 14.12
C ALA A 47 -0.63 11.42 13.58
N THR A 48 -1.64 10.90 12.92
CA THR A 48 -1.68 9.58 12.30
C THR A 48 -2.30 9.66 10.92
N PHE A 49 -2.16 8.58 10.16
CA PHE A 49 -2.95 8.33 8.96
C PHE A 49 -4.44 8.68 9.20
N GLY A 50 -5.05 9.35 8.22
CA GLY A 50 -6.43 9.78 8.26
C GLY A 50 -6.68 11.10 9.01
N ASN A 51 -5.68 11.69 9.69
CA ASN A 51 -5.88 13.03 10.26
C ASN A 51 -6.10 14.07 9.17
N MET A 52 -7.08 14.93 9.40
CA MET A 52 -7.43 16.01 8.48
C MET A 52 -6.42 17.15 8.60
N CYS A 53 -6.26 17.92 7.54
CA CYS A 53 -5.41 19.11 7.50
C CYS A 53 -6.19 20.31 6.92
N VAL A 54 -5.92 21.50 7.44
CA VAL A 54 -6.49 22.74 6.91
C VAL A 54 -5.95 22.99 5.51
N CYS A 55 -6.82 23.22 4.54
CA CYS A 55 -6.43 23.51 3.17
C CYS A 55 -7.31 24.63 2.59
N THR A 56 -6.77 25.47 1.71
CA THR A 56 -7.59 26.41 0.91
C THR A 56 -8.38 25.63 -0.15
N GLY A 57 -9.53 25.10 0.26
CA GLY A 57 -10.36 24.14 -0.46
C GLY A 57 -11.11 23.25 0.55
N PRO A 58 -11.59 22.06 0.15
CA PRO A 58 -11.96 21.02 1.10
C PRO A 58 -10.77 20.71 2.03
N PRO A 59 -11.00 20.28 3.28
CA PRO A 59 -9.92 19.77 4.13
C PRO A 59 -9.18 18.61 3.44
N ASP A 60 -7.85 18.63 3.55
CA ASP A 60 -6.99 17.53 3.08
C ASP A 60 -6.89 16.44 4.16
N SER A 61 -6.32 15.29 3.85
CA SER A 61 -6.08 14.21 4.82
C SER A 61 -4.75 13.53 4.60
N ILE A 62 -4.11 13.10 5.69
CA ILE A 62 -2.88 12.32 5.62
C ILE A 62 -3.20 10.92 5.11
N VAL A 63 -2.57 10.49 4.02
CA VAL A 63 -2.80 9.18 3.38
C VAL A 63 -1.58 8.26 3.40
N LEU A 64 -0.50 8.69 4.05
CA LEU A 64 0.68 7.90 4.32
C LEU A 64 1.09 8.06 5.79
N GLY A 65 1.63 7.01 6.38
CA GLY A 65 2.24 7.04 7.71
C GLY A 65 3.30 5.96 7.82
N SER A 66 3.87 5.79 9.01
CA SER A 66 4.77 4.67 9.28
C SER A 66 4.06 3.33 9.18
N LEU A 67 4.60 2.41 8.38
CA LEU A 67 4.12 1.02 8.34
C LEU A 67 4.69 0.15 9.47
N GLY A 68 5.59 0.71 10.30
CA GLY A 68 6.21 0.01 11.43
C GLY A 68 5.77 0.52 12.81
N VAL A 69 5.21 1.74 12.88
CA VAL A 69 4.81 2.38 14.14
C VAL A 69 3.37 2.84 14.06
N PHE A 70 2.53 2.27 14.93
CA PHE A 70 1.11 2.54 14.99
C PHE A 70 0.74 3.24 16.30
N ILE A 71 -0.02 4.31 16.22
CA ILE A 71 -0.54 5.06 17.36
C ILE A 71 -2.07 5.01 17.29
N GLY A 72 -2.72 4.50 18.35
CA GLY A 72 -4.17 4.34 18.36
C GLY A 72 -4.71 3.42 17.25
N GLY A 73 -3.89 2.48 16.77
CA GLY A 73 -4.23 1.58 15.66
C GLY A 73 -4.03 2.17 14.26
N ASN A 74 -3.52 3.39 14.13
CA ASN A 74 -3.24 4.01 12.82
C ASN A 74 -1.73 4.26 12.63
N PRO A 75 -1.21 4.16 11.38
CA PRO A 75 0.15 4.55 11.04
C PRO A 75 0.50 5.93 11.59
N SER A 76 1.61 6.06 12.33
CA SER A 76 2.07 7.34 12.85
C SER A 76 2.54 8.25 11.70
N ALA A 77 2.04 9.49 11.65
CA ALA A 77 2.41 10.46 10.61
C ALA A 77 3.75 11.13 10.92
N ARG A 78 4.47 11.54 9.88
CA ARG A 78 5.84 12.05 9.93
C ARG A 78 6.06 13.09 8.84
N ILE A 79 7.17 13.83 8.95
CA ILE A 79 7.62 14.69 7.84
C ILE A 79 7.81 13.85 6.57
N GLY A 80 7.27 14.34 5.47
CA GLY A 80 7.31 13.74 4.13
C GLY A 80 6.18 12.76 3.85
N ASP A 81 5.34 12.42 4.84
CA ASP A 81 4.19 11.57 4.59
C ASP A 81 3.15 12.35 3.75
N THR A 82 2.64 11.71 2.70
CA THR A 82 1.78 12.33 1.68
C THR A 82 0.34 12.54 2.15
N THR A 83 -0.33 13.49 1.50
CA THR A 83 -1.73 13.81 1.73
C THR A 83 -2.60 13.50 0.50
N ALA A 84 -3.91 13.40 0.68
CA ALA A 84 -4.87 13.04 -0.38
C ALA A 84 -4.84 14.04 -1.55
N HIS A 85 -4.51 15.31 -1.30
CA HIS A 85 -4.35 16.32 -2.33
C HIS A 85 -2.99 16.28 -3.05
N GLY A 86 -2.21 15.21 -2.87
CA GLY A 86 -0.87 15.05 -3.46
C GLY A 86 0.21 15.86 -2.76
N GLY A 87 -0.11 16.44 -1.60
CA GLY A 87 0.79 17.20 -0.76
C GLY A 87 1.61 16.33 0.18
N SER A 88 2.26 16.97 1.16
CA SER A 88 2.98 16.26 2.21
C SER A 88 3.08 17.07 3.50
N VAL A 89 3.25 16.38 4.62
CA VAL A 89 3.58 16.98 5.91
C VAL A 89 5.02 17.52 5.87
N VAL A 90 5.22 18.78 6.23
CA VAL A 90 6.53 19.47 6.13
C VAL A 90 7.10 19.90 7.47
N LEU A 91 6.35 19.76 8.56
CA LEU A 91 6.81 20.04 9.92
C LEU A 91 6.52 18.85 10.84
N GLY A 92 7.30 18.72 11.91
CA GLY A 92 7.18 17.66 12.90
C GLY A 92 8.07 17.94 14.10
N ASN A 93 8.07 17.01 15.05
CA ASN A 93 8.92 17.02 16.21
C ASN A 93 10.27 16.36 15.94
N PHE A 94 11.34 17.16 15.91
CA PHE A 94 12.70 16.67 15.61
C PHE A 94 13.37 15.89 16.75
N THR A 95 12.77 15.83 17.94
CA THR A 95 13.26 15.03 19.07
C THR A 95 12.62 13.65 19.16
N VAL A 96 11.50 13.43 18.45
CA VAL A 96 10.80 12.15 18.39
C VAL A 96 10.89 11.62 16.96
N LEU A 97 11.72 10.59 16.75
CA LEU A 97 11.93 9.98 15.45
C LEU A 97 11.13 8.68 15.35
N VAL A 98 10.27 8.59 14.33
CA VAL A 98 9.45 7.41 14.04
C VAL A 98 10.06 6.63 12.90
N GLY A 99 10.33 5.34 13.15
CA GLY A 99 10.87 4.39 12.18
C GLY A 99 9.88 4.01 11.09
N ASP A 100 10.31 3.12 10.20
CA ASP A 100 9.47 2.43 9.23
C ASP A 100 9.49 0.94 9.50
N LEU A 101 8.73 0.19 8.72
CA LEU A 101 8.62 -1.26 8.82
C LEU A 101 9.97 -1.94 8.59
N ASP A 102 10.37 -2.78 9.54
CA ASP A 102 11.38 -3.80 9.30
C ASP A 102 10.70 -5.05 8.74
N VAL A 103 10.88 -5.29 7.44
CA VAL A 103 10.26 -6.41 6.73
C VAL A 103 10.66 -7.77 7.27
N SER A 104 11.80 -7.87 7.97
CA SER A 104 12.23 -9.11 8.62
C SER A 104 11.38 -9.46 9.86
N THR A 105 10.60 -8.50 10.38
CA THR A 105 9.72 -8.70 11.54
C THR A 105 8.27 -9.00 11.16
N LEU A 106 7.96 -9.03 9.86
CA LEU A 106 6.60 -9.26 9.39
C LEU A 106 6.10 -10.67 9.72
N THR A 107 4.83 -10.72 10.12
CA THR A 107 4.05 -11.94 10.27
C THR A 107 2.83 -11.87 9.34
N PRO A 108 2.18 -13.00 9.01
CA PRO A 108 0.97 -13.00 8.19
C PRO A 108 -0.13 -12.06 8.73
N ALA A 109 -0.29 -12.00 10.05
CA ALA A 109 -1.30 -11.16 10.71
C ALA A 109 -1.01 -9.66 10.50
N ASN A 110 0.24 -9.23 10.70
CA ASN A 110 0.63 -7.83 10.52
C ASN A 110 0.60 -7.40 9.05
N ILE A 111 0.93 -8.31 8.12
CA ILE A 111 0.85 -8.02 6.67
C ILE A 111 -0.58 -7.68 6.27
N GLY A 112 -1.58 -8.48 6.66
CA GLY A 112 -2.97 -8.21 6.31
C GLY A 112 -3.46 -6.85 6.82
N PHE A 113 -3.04 -6.46 8.02
CA PHE A 113 -3.32 -5.15 8.60
C PHE A 113 -2.66 -4.01 7.80
N ILE A 114 -1.40 -4.16 7.40
CA ILE A 114 -0.68 -3.16 6.59
C ILE A 114 -1.28 -3.02 5.18
N LEU A 115 -1.67 -4.13 4.55
CA LEU A 115 -2.39 -4.13 3.27
C LEU A 115 -3.73 -3.37 3.37
N GLY A 116 -4.29 -3.28 4.58
CA GLY A 116 -5.39 -2.38 4.96
C GLY A 116 -5.13 -0.92 4.58
N PHE A 117 -3.97 -0.41 4.96
CA PHE A 117 -3.58 0.98 4.72
C PHE A 117 -3.10 1.22 3.29
N ILE A 118 -2.51 0.21 2.65
CA ILE A 118 -2.16 0.28 1.22
C ILE A 118 -3.45 0.42 0.38
N ASN A 119 -4.46 -0.42 0.62
CA ASN A 119 -5.77 -0.29 -0.03
C ASN A 119 -6.81 0.34 0.91
N ASN A 120 -6.53 1.55 1.38
CA ASN A 120 -7.36 2.26 2.36
C ASN A 120 -8.76 2.63 1.83
N SER A 121 -8.92 2.73 0.52
CA SER A 121 -10.19 3.07 -0.15
C SER A 121 -11.09 1.85 -0.33
N ASN A 122 -10.60 0.64 -0.01
CA ASN A 122 -11.27 -0.62 -0.28
C ASN A 122 -11.66 -0.79 -1.75
N SER A 123 -10.89 -0.18 -2.66
CA SER A 123 -11.15 -0.34 -4.09
C SER A 123 -10.88 -1.78 -4.51
N VAL A 124 -11.69 -2.25 -5.45
CA VAL A 124 -11.59 -3.56 -6.10
C VAL A 124 -11.12 -3.45 -7.55
N VAL A 125 -10.69 -2.25 -7.98
CA VAL A 125 -10.26 -1.94 -9.35
C VAL A 125 -8.89 -1.24 -9.39
N ASN A 126 -8.09 -1.43 -8.33
CA ASN A 126 -6.78 -0.82 -8.13
C ASN A 126 -5.67 -1.84 -7.80
N CYS A 127 -5.87 -3.12 -8.13
CA CYS A 127 -4.90 -4.20 -7.96
C CYS A 127 -3.51 -3.87 -8.54
N GLY A 128 -3.45 -3.20 -9.69
CA GLY A 128 -2.20 -2.77 -10.34
C GLY A 128 -1.44 -1.73 -9.52
N HIS A 129 -2.14 -0.85 -8.81
CA HIS A 129 -1.51 0.10 -7.90
C HIS A 129 -1.17 -0.49 -6.53
N ILE A 130 -1.95 -1.47 -6.06
CA ILE A 130 -1.65 -2.19 -4.82
C ILE A 130 -0.30 -2.89 -4.94
N ILE A 131 -0.03 -3.59 -6.05
CA ILE A 131 1.24 -4.29 -6.22
C ILE A 131 2.45 -3.35 -6.21
N ASP A 132 2.32 -2.12 -6.71
CA ASP A 132 3.39 -1.12 -6.68
C ASP A 132 3.75 -0.77 -5.22
N GLN A 133 2.74 -0.53 -4.39
CA GLN A 133 2.91 -0.18 -2.98
C GLN A 133 3.39 -1.36 -2.15
N VAL A 134 2.96 -2.59 -2.47
CA VAL A 134 3.46 -3.82 -1.83
C VAL A 134 4.94 -4.04 -2.16
N ILE A 135 5.35 -3.89 -3.42
CA ILE A 135 6.76 -4.02 -3.83
C ILE A 135 7.60 -2.95 -3.12
N SER A 136 7.12 -1.71 -3.07
CA SER A 136 7.76 -0.63 -2.31
C SER A 136 7.92 -1.02 -0.84
N MET A 137 6.84 -1.46 -0.19
CA MET A 137 6.84 -1.87 1.21
C MET A 137 7.89 -2.95 1.49
N ILE A 138 7.96 -3.99 0.64
CA ILE A 138 8.91 -5.09 0.83
C ILE A 138 10.36 -4.63 0.63
N ARG A 139 10.62 -3.75 -0.34
CA ARG A 139 11.99 -3.30 -0.65
C ARG A 139 12.52 -2.26 0.33
N THR A 140 11.68 -1.35 0.78
CA THR A 140 12.14 -0.15 1.50
C THR A 140 11.59 -0.04 2.92
N GLY A 141 10.64 -0.91 3.30
CA GLY A 141 9.88 -0.76 4.54
C GLY A 141 8.85 0.38 4.48
N THR A 142 8.66 1.01 3.31
CA THR A 142 7.73 2.12 3.11
C THR A 142 6.75 1.79 2.00
N GLY A 143 5.47 2.08 2.18
CA GLY A 143 4.44 1.93 1.15
C GLY A 143 3.36 2.99 1.30
N GLY A 144 2.95 3.57 0.18
CA GLY A 144 1.89 4.56 0.08
C GLY A 144 0.49 3.94 0.02
N ALA A 145 -0.53 4.80 0.04
CA ALA A 145 -1.87 4.43 -0.36
C ALA A 145 -1.92 4.22 -1.88
N ALA A 146 -2.47 3.09 -2.31
CA ALA A 146 -2.79 2.82 -3.70
C ALA A 146 -3.96 3.75 -4.12
N PRO A 147 -3.84 4.48 -5.25
CA PRO A 147 -4.97 5.20 -5.82
C PRO A 147 -6.20 4.30 -5.98
N ALA A 148 -7.39 4.86 -5.81
CA ALA A 148 -8.64 4.09 -5.82
C ALA A 148 -9.08 3.65 -7.23
N GLY A 149 -8.62 4.32 -8.29
CA GLY A 149 -9.00 4.02 -9.67
C GLY A 149 -7.84 3.49 -10.50
N GLY A 150 -8.17 2.76 -11.56
CA GLY A 150 -7.33 2.42 -12.73
C GLY A 150 -6.07 1.60 -12.44
N ASP A 151 -6.01 0.37 -12.94
CA ASP A 151 -4.85 -0.53 -12.74
C ASP A 151 -3.68 -0.29 -13.70
N GLY A 152 -3.99 0.32 -14.86
CA GLY A 152 -3.18 0.21 -16.07
C GLY A 152 -3.31 -1.17 -16.72
N SER A 153 -3.01 -1.26 -18.01
CA SER A 153 -2.87 -2.53 -18.73
C SER A 153 -1.65 -3.31 -18.26
N PHE A 154 -1.63 -4.63 -18.46
CA PHE A 154 -0.44 -5.45 -18.18
C PHE A 154 0.83 -4.94 -18.89
N SER A 155 0.69 -4.32 -20.07
CA SER A 155 1.80 -3.70 -20.80
C SER A 155 2.37 -2.48 -20.05
N GLU A 156 1.50 -1.61 -19.54
CA GLU A 156 1.91 -0.45 -18.74
C GLU A 156 2.54 -0.89 -17.41
N ILE A 157 1.99 -1.93 -16.78
CA ILE A 157 2.55 -2.51 -15.55
C ILE A 157 3.93 -3.12 -15.82
N ASN A 158 4.09 -3.89 -16.91
CA ASN A 158 5.38 -4.45 -17.33
C ASN A 158 6.45 -3.36 -17.48
N SER A 159 6.09 -2.27 -18.18
CA SER A 159 6.98 -1.12 -18.37
C SER A 159 7.35 -0.43 -17.05
N ARG A 160 6.35 -0.19 -16.17
CA ARG A 160 6.53 0.49 -14.89
C ARG A 160 7.40 -0.30 -13.91
N LEU A 161 7.23 -1.62 -13.85
CA LEU A 161 7.91 -2.48 -12.87
C LEU A 161 9.18 -3.15 -13.43
N GLY A 162 9.43 -3.05 -14.73
CA GLY A 162 10.52 -3.76 -15.39
C GLY A 162 10.33 -5.28 -15.38
N VAL A 163 9.08 -5.73 -15.50
CA VAL A 163 8.68 -7.14 -15.48
C VAL A 163 8.13 -7.58 -16.84
N ASN A 164 7.94 -8.88 -17.05
CA ASN A 164 7.42 -9.45 -18.29
C ASN A 164 6.31 -10.47 -18.00
N ILE A 165 5.12 -9.96 -17.65
CA ILE A 165 3.90 -10.76 -17.53
C ILE A 165 3.43 -11.10 -18.95
N ASN A 166 3.68 -12.35 -19.37
CA ASN A 166 3.39 -12.84 -20.71
C ASN A 166 2.52 -14.09 -20.68
N PHE A 167 1.23 -13.93 -21.01
CA PHE A 167 0.26 -15.03 -21.04
C PHE A 167 0.50 -16.06 -22.16
N ASN A 168 1.41 -15.80 -23.10
CA ASN A 168 1.88 -16.83 -24.06
C ASN A 168 2.84 -17.85 -23.41
N ASN A 169 3.32 -17.57 -22.19
CA ASN A 169 4.13 -18.50 -21.40
C ASN A 169 3.46 -18.72 -20.04
N PRO A 170 2.33 -19.45 -20.00
CA PRO A 170 1.53 -19.57 -18.80
C PRO A 170 2.24 -20.38 -17.71
N THR A 171 1.83 -20.14 -16.46
CA THR A 171 2.29 -20.85 -15.27
C THR A 171 1.10 -21.23 -14.38
N ASN A 172 1.37 -21.71 -13.17
CA ASN A 172 0.38 -21.91 -12.12
C ASN A 172 0.91 -21.41 -10.77
N LEU A 173 0.00 -21.12 -9.84
CA LEU A 173 0.37 -20.57 -8.53
C LEU A 173 1.33 -21.48 -7.75
N ASN A 174 1.17 -22.81 -7.79
CA ASN A 174 2.08 -23.71 -7.09
C ASN A 174 3.53 -23.57 -7.57
N THR A 175 3.72 -23.39 -8.87
CA THR A 175 5.04 -23.18 -9.47
C THR A 175 5.64 -21.85 -9.00
N VAL A 176 4.84 -20.78 -8.99
CA VAL A 176 5.28 -19.47 -8.49
C VAL A 176 5.64 -19.53 -7.00
N PHE A 177 4.80 -20.15 -6.17
CA PHE A 177 5.08 -20.36 -4.75
C PHE A 177 6.40 -21.10 -4.53
N ASN A 178 6.63 -22.19 -5.25
CA ASN A 178 7.87 -22.95 -5.14
C ASN A 178 9.11 -22.13 -5.54
N GLN A 179 9.02 -21.35 -6.62
CA GLN A 179 10.12 -20.49 -7.07
C GLN A 179 10.41 -19.38 -6.07
N VAL A 180 9.38 -18.72 -5.54
CA VAL A 180 9.52 -17.66 -4.54
C VAL A 180 10.06 -18.22 -3.22
N GLN A 181 9.60 -19.40 -2.81
CA GLN A 181 10.13 -20.09 -1.62
C GLN A 181 11.61 -20.45 -1.80
N ALA A 182 11.99 -20.96 -2.96
CA ALA A 182 13.38 -21.35 -3.26
C ALA A 182 14.34 -20.16 -3.31
N GLY A 183 13.87 -18.97 -3.72
CA GLY A 183 14.67 -17.75 -3.70
C GLY A 183 14.94 -17.19 -2.29
N GLY A 184 14.15 -17.59 -1.29
CA GLY A 184 14.31 -17.14 0.09
C GLY A 184 13.80 -15.72 0.36
N PRO A 185 13.99 -15.19 1.59
CA PRO A 185 13.43 -13.91 2.02
C PRO A 185 13.76 -12.74 1.10
N GLY A 186 12.75 -11.94 0.76
CA GLY A 186 12.87 -10.81 -0.17
C GLY A 186 12.59 -11.17 -1.63
N THR A 187 12.50 -12.45 -1.98
CA THR A 187 12.12 -12.87 -3.34
C THR A 187 10.66 -12.54 -3.61
N MET A 188 10.38 -11.97 -4.78
CA MET A 188 9.04 -11.59 -5.21
C MET A 188 8.81 -11.95 -6.68
N GLN A 189 7.58 -12.33 -7.00
CA GLN A 189 7.08 -12.37 -8.37
C GLN A 189 5.76 -11.62 -8.46
N VAL A 190 5.54 -10.90 -9.55
CA VAL A 190 4.21 -10.41 -9.91
C VAL A 190 3.50 -11.50 -10.68
N VAL A 191 2.24 -11.75 -10.36
CA VAL A 191 1.39 -12.74 -11.02
C VAL A 191 0.19 -12.04 -11.63
N GLY A 192 0.15 -12.01 -12.96
CA GLY A 192 -1.04 -11.67 -13.72
C GLY A 192 -2.00 -12.86 -13.79
N ILE A 193 -3.29 -12.55 -13.64
CA ILE A 193 -4.39 -13.50 -13.57
C ILE A 193 -5.39 -13.12 -14.66
N ASP A 194 -5.66 -14.01 -15.59
CA ASP A 194 -6.71 -13.87 -16.60
C ASP A 194 -7.80 -14.92 -16.35
N TYR A 195 -9.01 -14.44 -16.08
CA TYR A 195 -10.15 -15.31 -15.78
C TYR A 195 -10.83 -15.89 -17.04
N GLY A 196 -10.40 -15.48 -18.25
CA GLY A 196 -10.93 -15.95 -19.52
C GLY A 196 -12.31 -15.38 -19.90
N ASN A 197 -12.82 -14.41 -19.13
CA ASN A 197 -14.11 -13.75 -19.35
C ASN A 197 -13.98 -12.24 -19.58
N GLY A 198 -12.77 -11.77 -19.89
CA GLY A 198 -12.45 -10.35 -20.05
C GLY A 198 -12.08 -9.64 -18.73
N ASN A 199 -12.29 -10.28 -17.57
CA ASN A 199 -11.78 -9.78 -16.30
C ASN A 199 -10.36 -10.31 -16.05
N SER A 200 -9.56 -9.50 -15.36
CA SER A 200 -8.21 -9.85 -14.94
C SER A 200 -7.93 -9.33 -13.54
N HIS A 201 -6.88 -9.87 -12.92
CA HIS A 201 -6.37 -9.43 -11.63
C HIS A 201 -4.86 -9.52 -11.61
N ILE A 202 -4.23 -8.90 -10.63
CA ILE A 202 -2.78 -8.96 -10.46
C ILE A 202 -2.41 -8.93 -8.98
N VAL A 203 -1.45 -9.75 -8.59
CA VAL A 203 -0.98 -9.88 -7.21
C VAL A 203 0.53 -10.02 -7.15
N VAL A 204 1.11 -9.79 -5.96
CA VAL A 204 2.51 -10.13 -5.68
C VAL A 204 2.53 -11.43 -4.86
N VAL A 205 3.34 -12.39 -5.29
CA VAL A 205 3.74 -13.53 -4.46
C VAL A 205 5.12 -13.22 -3.91
N ALA A 206 5.26 -13.19 -2.59
CA ALA A 206 6.50 -12.80 -1.92
C ALA A 206 6.91 -13.79 -0.84
N ASN A 207 8.22 -13.95 -0.66
CA ASN A 207 8.80 -14.59 0.50
C ASN A 207 9.16 -13.51 1.51
N VAL A 208 8.40 -13.46 2.61
CA VAL A 208 8.64 -12.53 3.70
C VAL A 208 9.03 -13.33 4.93
N ASN A 209 10.25 -13.11 5.40
CA ASN A 209 10.80 -13.79 6.58
C ASN A 209 10.69 -15.34 6.51
N GLY A 210 10.93 -15.92 5.35
CA GLY A 210 10.92 -17.37 5.12
C GLY A 210 9.55 -17.95 4.79
N GLN A 211 8.48 -17.16 4.90
CA GLN A 211 7.13 -17.55 4.53
C GLN A 211 6.76 -17.01 3.15
N THR A 212 6.31 -17.89 2.27
CA THR A 212 5.82 -17.51 0.94
C THR A 212 4.30 -17.38 0.94
N GLY A 213 3.78 -16.34 0.31
CA GLY A 213 2.35 -16.14 0.18
C GLY A 213 1.96 -15.06 -0.82
N VAL A 214 0.67 -15.03 -1.17
CA VAL A 214 0.08 -13.95 -1.98
C VAL A 214 -0.19 -12.75 -1.09
N MET A 215 0.28 -11.57 -1.52
CA MET A 215 0.00 -10.27 -0.92
C MET A 215 -1.26 -9.67 -1.55
N GLU A 216 -2.42 -9.94 -0.96
CA GLU A 216 -3.71 -9.51 -1.48
C GLU A 216 -4.24 -8.29 -0.73
N GLY A 217 -4.26 -7.14 -1.40
CA GLY A 217 -4.75 -5.89 -0.81
C GLY A 217 -6.25 -5.65 -0.97
N GLN A 218 -6.93 -6.40 -1.83
CA GLN A 218 -8.36 -6.26 -2.07
C GLN A 218 -9.18 -7.21 -1.18
N ASN A 219 -10.27 -6.69 -0.64
CA ASN A 219 -11.30 -7.48 0.00
C ASN A 219 -12.42 -7.74 -1.02
N TRP A 220 -12.70 -9.00 -1.34
CA TRP A 220 -13.75 -9.40 -2.30
C TRP A 220 -15.03 -9.90 -1.61
N GLY A 221 -15.11 -9.73 -0.29
CA GLY A 221 -16.24 -10.13 0.54
C GLY A 221 -15.90 -11.29 1.48
N PRO A 222 -16.92 -11.87 2.14
CA PRO A 222 -16.74 -12.87 3.17
C PRO A 222 -15.91 -14.08 2.70
N GLY A 223 -14.83 -14.38 3.44
CA GLY A 223 -13.93 -15.49 3.11
C GLY A 223 -12.90 -15.19 2.01
N GLN A 224 -12.94 -13.97 1.45
CA GLN A 224 -11.98 -13.45 0.48
C GLN A 224 -11.46 -12.08 0.93
N ASP A 225 -11.22 -11.96 2.23
CA ASP A 225 -10.65 -10.77 2.84
C ASP A 225 -9.24 -10.50 2.30
N ARG A 226 -8.80 -9.24 2.43
CA ARG A 226 -7.39 -8.89 2.19
C ARG A 226 -6.49 -9.67 3.14
N GLY A 227 -5.27 -10.00 2.72
CA GLY A 227 -4.36 -10.72 3.60
C GLY A 227 -3.12 -11.29 2.91
N PHE A 228 -2.33 -11.99 3.72
CA PHE A 228 -1.19 -12.78 3.27
C PHE A 228 -1.59 -14.25 3.16
N ILE A 229 -1.88 -14.72 1.96
CA ILE A 229 -2.38 -16.06 1.71
C ILE A 229 -1.19 -17.01 1.53
N THR A 230 -0.80 -17.71 2.60
CA THR A 230 0.37 -18.60 2.61
C THR A 230 0.07 -20.02 2.17
N ASP A 231 -1.21 -20.43 2.17
CA ASP A 231 -1.62 -21.74 1.68
C ASP A 231 -1.93 -21.67 0.17
N PRO A 232 -1.14 -22.36 -0.69
CA PRO A 232 -1.39 -22.39 -2.12
C PRO A 232 -2.77 -22.95 -2.49
N ALA A 233 -3.34 -23.86 -1.69
CA ALA A 233 -4.67 -24.40 -1.97
C ALA A 233 -5.76 -23.33 -1.79
N VAL A 234 -5.65 -22.50 -0.75
CA VAL A 234 -6.54 -21.35 -0.52
C VAL A 234 -6.37 -20.31 -1.64
N ALA A 235 -5.13 -20.02 -2.04
CA ALA A 235 -4.87 -19.11 -3.16
C ALA A 235 -5.48 -19.64 -4.48
N ASN A 236 -5.28 -20.91 -4.81
CA ASN A 236 -5.86 -21.53 -6.00
C ASN A 236 -7.39 -21.51 -5.97
N ALA A 237 -8.03 -21.81 -4.83
CA ALA A 237 -9.49 -21.75 -4.70
C ALA A 237 -10.04 -20.33 -4.91
N ARG A 238 -9.30 -19.31 -4.45
CA ARG A 238 -9.66 -17.90 -4.62
C ARG A 238 -9.50 -17.41 -6.06
N TYR A 239 -8.37 -17.71 -6.70
CA TYR A 239 -8.03 -17.15 -8.01
C TYR A 239 -8.41 -18.04 -9.19
N ASN A 240 -8.80 -19.30 -8.96
CA ASN A 240 -9.28 -20.22 -9.99
C ASN A 240 -10.68 -20.79 -9.68
N PRO A 241 -11.70 -19.95 -9.45
CA PRO A 241 -13.01 -20.43 -9.00
C PRO A 241 -13.70 -21.39 -9.97
N ASN A 242 -13.39 -21.27 -11.28
CA ASN A 242 -14.03 -22.07 -12.33
C ASN A 242 -13.09 -23.05 -13.04
N GLY A 243 -11.83 -23.16 -12.59
CA GLY A 243 -10.84 -24.04 -13.23
C GLY A 243 -10.24 -23.53 -14.55
N THR A 244 -10.67 -22.37 -15.06
CA THR A 244 -10.28 -21.82 -16.37
C THR A 244 -9.26 -20.68 -16.30
N THR A 245 -8.81 -20.30 -15.10
CA THR A 245 -7.89 -19.17 -14.93
C THR A 245 -6.53 -19.47 -15.53
N THR A 246 -6.01 -18.54 -16.32
CA THR A 246 -4.63 -18.56 -16.83
C THR A 246 -3.77 -17.62 -16.00
N TYR A 247 -2.57 -18.06 -15.64
CA TYR A 247 -1.60 -17.26 -14.90
C TYR A 247 -0.37 -16.97 -15.75
N ALA A 248 0.17 -15.76 -15.62
CA ALA A 248 1.50 -15.42 -16.08
C ALA A 248 2.27 -14.78 -14.93
N ALA A 249 3.53 -15.14 -14.74
CA ALA A 249 4.33 -14.60 -13.63
C ALA A 249 5.68 -14.10 -14.13
N SER A 250 6.21 -13.11 -13.41
CA SER A 250 7.51 -12.55 -13.70
C SER A 250 8.23 -12.17 -12.40
N PRO A 251 9.52 -12.52 -12.25
CA PRO A 251 10.34 -12.03 -11.14
C PRO A 251 10.36 -10.51 -11.10
N VAL A 252 10.22 -9.97 -9.89
CA VAL A 252 10.45 -8.55 -9.64
C VAL A 252 11.97 -8.35 -9.51
N PRO A 253 12.60 -7.44 -10.28
CA PRO A 253 14.06 -7.25 -10.29
C PRO A 253 14.69 -6.86 -8.94
#